data_AF-A0A919TRH9-F1
#
_entry.id   AF-A0A919TRH9-F1
#
_cell.length_a   1.000
_cell.length_b   1.000
_cell.length_c   1.000
_cell.angle_alpha   90.00
_cell.angle_beta   90.00
_cell.angle_gamma   90.00
#
_symmetry.space_group_name_H-M   'P 1'
#
loop_
_entity.id
_entity.type
_entity.pdbx_description
1 polymer ?
#
loop_
_entity_poly.entity_id
_entity_poly.type
_entity_poly.pdbx_seq_one_letter_code
_entity_poly.pdbx_strand_id
1 'polypeptide(L)'
;MRPVERDGKLRRVHGLRREEVAKLAAISPDYYVRLEQGRNDSPSPQVVDALARALQLDEDGARYLRKLAGHPRTAVAGTDPQQVPDGVLLLLSGLREVPAFVHGKYLDVLAANPLAEALFPGQRE
;
A
#
# COMPACT_ATOMS: atom_id res chain seq x y z
N MET A 1 16.17 24.07 -7.89
CA MET A 1 14.84 23.50 -7.60
C MET A 1 13.85 24.65 -7.61
N ARG A 2 13.01 24.79 -8.65
CA ARG A 2 12.13 25.96 -8.82
C ARG A 2 10.82 25.76 -8.05
N PRO A 3 10.24 26.79 -7.43
CA PRO A 3 8.96 26.68 -6.75
C PRO A 3 7.86 26.43 -7.80
N VAL A 4 7.00 25.45 -7.55
CA VAL A 4 5.80 25.23 -8.37
C VAL A 4 4.68 26.06 -7.74
N GLU A 5 4.35 27.20 -8.36
CA GLU A 5 3.26 28.07 -7.92
C GLU A 5 1.90 27.54 -8.36
N ARG A 6 1.06 27.20 -7.39
CA ARG A 6 -0.40 27.34 -7.47
C ARG A 6 -0.88 27.83 -6.09
N ASP A 7 -1.66 28.93 -6.08
CA ASP A 7 -2.21 29.65 -4.91
C ASP A 7 -1.30 30.60 -4.09
N GLY A 8 -0.23 31.15 -4.66
CA GLY A 8 0.43 32.36 -4.10
C GLY A 8 1.14 32.20 -2.73
N LYS A 9 1.33 30.98 -2.24
CA LYS A 9 2.14 30.67 -1.04
C LYS A 9 3.29 29.73 -1.40
N LEU A 10 4.50 30.09 -0.98
CA LEU A 10 5.70 29.25 -1.12
C LEU A 10 5.47 27.89 -0.45
N ARG A 11 5.41 26.82 -1.24
CA ARG A 11 5.28 25.46 -0.73
C ARG A 11 6.59 25.01 -0.09
N ARG A 12 6.54 24.63 1.18
CA ARG A 12 7.70 24.10 1.94
C ARG A 12 8.08 22.66 1.59
N VAL A 13 7.13 21.87 1.08
CA VAL A 13 7.31 20.43 0.82
C VAL A 13 6.64 20.08 -0.50
N HIS A 14 7.25 19.17 -1.25
CA HIS A 14 6.63 18.56 -2.43
C HIS A 14 5.61 17.50 -1.99
N GLY A 15 4.46 17.45 -2.69
CA GLY A 15 3.35 16.55 -2.37
C GLY A 15 2.03 17.28 -2.13
N LEU A 16 0.96 16.50 -1.95
CA LEU A 16 -0.36 17.01 -1.57
C LEU A 16 -0.42 17.19 -0.05
N ARG A 17 -0.95 18.34 0.39
CA ARG A 17 -1.38 18.54 1.78
C ARG A 17 -2.69 17.79 2.02
N ARG A 18 -3.00 17.50 3.27
CA ARG A 18 -4.27 16.89 3.69
C ARG A 18 -5.50 17.58 3.10
N GLU A 19 -5.51 18.91 3.16
CA GLU A 19 -6.59 19.74 2.62
C GLU A 19 -6.74 19.58 1.09
N GLU A 20 -5.61 19.39 0.39
CA GLU A 20 -5.60 19.22 -1.07
C GLU A 20 -6.09 17.81 -1.45
N VAL A 21 -5.71 16.78 -0.68
CA VAL A 21 -6.27 15.42 -0.84
C VAL A 21 -7.77 15.44 -0.60
N ALA A 22 -8.22 16.07 0.49
CA ALA A 22 -9.64 16.19 0.81
C ALA A 22 -10.43 16.91 -0.29
N LYS A 23 -9.88 18.02 -0.82
CA LYS A 23 -10.45 18.74 -1.96
C LYS A 23 -10.54 17.86 -3.22
N LEU A 24 -9.48 17.13 -3.56
CA LEU A 24 -9.46 16.23 -4.72
C LEU A 24 -10.42 15.04 -4.57
N ALA A 25 -10.60 14.54 -3.35
CA ALA A 25 -11.53 13.45 -3.04
C ALA A 25 -12.98 13.94 -2.79
N ALA A 26 -13.24 15.25 -2.91
CA ALA A 26 -14.53 15.89 -2.64
C ALA A 26 -15.10 15.56 -1.23
N ILE A 27 -14.23 15.54 -0.22
CA ILE A 27 -14.60 15.35 1.19
C ILE A 27 -14.12 16.53 2.04
N SER A 28 -14.67 16.68 3.25
CA SER A 28 -14.17 17.71 4.17
C SER A 28 -12.78 17.36 4.71
N PRO A 29 -11.90 18.35 4.97
CA PRO A 29 -10.61 18.12 5.60
C PRO A 29 -10.72 17.40 6.95
N ASP A 30 -11.72 17.77 7.76
CA ASP A 30 -11.96 17.12 9.06
C ASP A 30 -12.37 15.65 8.91
N TYR A 31 -13.10 15.31 7.85
CA TYR A 31 -13.43 13.92 7.55
C TYR A 31 -12.18 13.13 7.15
N TYR A 32 -11.31 13.72 6.34
CA TYR A 32 -10.03 13.11 5.98
C TYR A 32 -9.13 12.87 7.21
N VAL A 33 -9.05 13.84 8.13
CA VAL A 33 -8.30 13.69 9.38
C VAL A 33 -8.85 12.55 10.26
N ARG A 34 -10.18 12.42 10.37
CA ARG A 34 -10.78 11.29 11.11
C ARG A 34 -10.49 9.94 10.48
N LEU A 35 -10.45 9.87 9.14
CA LEU A 35 -10.06 8.65 8.41
C LEU A 35 -8.60 8.28 8.69
N GLU A 36 -7.67 9.24 8.63
CA GLU A 36 -6.26 8.99 8.97
C GLU A 36 -6.06 8.52 10.43
N GLN A 37 -6.89 9.01 11.35
CA GLN A 37 -6.84 8.64 12.77
C GLN A 37 -7.53 7.30 13.08
N GLY A 38 -8.16 6.64 12.10
CA GLY A 38 -8.92 5.41 12.32
C GLY A 38 -10.18 5.61 13.17
N ARG A 39 -10.71 6.84 13.28
CA ARG A 39 -11.89 7.18 14.10
C ARG A 39 -13.20 7.16 13.31
N ASN A 40 -13.22 6.42 12.20
CA ASN A 40 -14.38 6.30 11.34
C ASN A 40 -14.47 4.85 10.88
N ASP A 41 -15.54 4.19 11.31
CA ASP A 41 -15.61 2.74 11.27
C ASP A 41 -15.88 2.19 9.86
N SER A 42 -16.38 3.00 8.91
CA SER A 42 -16.62 2.57 7.52
C SER A 42 -16.86 3.74 6.54
N PRO A 43 -15.83 4.25 5.82
CA PRO A 43 -16.05 5.17 4.70
C PRO A 43 -16.83 4.51 3.57
N SER A 44 -17.69 5.24 2.87
CA SER A 44 -18.46 4.67 1.74
C SER A 44 -17.55 4.24 0.58
N PRO A 45 -17.98 3.30 -0.29
CA PRO A 45 -17.21 2.91 -1.48
C PRO A 45 -16.83 4.10 -2.36
N GLN A 46 -17.73 5.08 -2.50
CA GLN A 46 -17.49 6.28 -3.29
C GLN A 46 -16.36 7.13 -2.71
N VAL A 47 -16.29 7.28 -1.39
CA VAL A 47 -15.20 7.97 -0.71
C VAL A 47 -13.88 7.23 -0.94
N VAL A 48 -13.90 5.90 -0.81
CA VAL A 48 -12.72 5.06 -1.03
C VAL A 48 -12.19 5.20 -2.46
N ASP A 49 -13.06 5.12 -3.46
CA ASP A 49 -12.68 5.28 -4.87
C ASP A 49 -12.23 6.72 -5.18
N ALA A 50 -12.83 7.73 -4.55
CA ALA A 50 -12.40 9.12 -4.69
C ALA A 50 -11.00 9.35 -4.09
N LEU A 51 -10.70 8.73 -2.95
CA LEU A 51 -9.38 8.75 -2.34
C LEU A 51 -8.35 8.03 -3.20
N ALA A 52 -8.67 6.86 -3.76
CA ALA A 52 -7.77 6.15 -4.67
C ALA A 52 -7.39 7.02 -5.89
N ARG A 53 -8.37 7.74 -6.48
CA ARG A 53 -8.13 8.68 -7.57
C ARG A 53 -7.31 9.90 -7.14
N ALA A 54 -7.64 10.50 -5.99
CA ALA A 54 -6.94 11.67 -5.47
C ALA A 54 -5.46 11.39 -5.16
N LEU A 55 -5.18 10.16 -4.70
CA LEU A 55 -3.83 9.67 -4.40
C LEU A 55 -3.12 9.05 -5.60
N GLN A 56 -3.76 9.01 -6.77
CA GLN A 56 -3.21 8.42 -8.00
C GLN A 56 -2.73 6.97 -7.79
N LEU A 57 -3.48 6.18 -7.02
CA LEU A 57 -3.15 4.78 -6.80
C LEU A 57 -3.32 3.99 -8.10
N ASP A 58 -2.43 3.03 -8.33
CA ASP A 58 -2.61 2.02 -9.36
C ASP A 58 -3.71 1.02 -8.96
N GLU A 59 -4.03 0.06 -9.83
CA GLU A 59 -5.12 -0.89 -9.58
C GLU A 59 -4.87 -1.74 -8.32
N ASP A 60 -3.60 -2.06 -8.06
CA ASP A 60 -3.19 -2.82 -6.88
C ASP A 60 -3.40 -2.02 -5.59
N GLY A 61 -2.94 -0.76 -5.55
CA GLY A 61 -3.15 0.16 -4.45
C GLY A 61 -4.62 0.48 -4.22
N ALA A 62 -5.41 0.69 -5.28
CA ALA A 62 -6.85 0.93 -5.18
C ALA A 62 -7.59 -0.31 -4.65
N ARG A 63 -7.21 -1.51 -5.12
CA ARG A 63 -7.74 -2.78 -4.60
C ARG A 63 -7.40 -2.97 -3.14
N TYR A 64 -6.18 -2.67 -2.73
CA TYR A 64 -5.75 -2.77 -1.34
C TYR A 64 -6.50 -1.79 -0.44
N LEU A 65 -6.66 -0.54 -0.86
CA LEU A 65 -7.42 0.48 -0.13
C LEU A 65 -8.89 0.05 0.08
N ARG A 66 -9.53 -0.51 -0.96
CA ARG A 66 -10.88 -1.09 -0.86
C ARG A 66 -10.98 -2.23 0.13
N LYS A 67 -9.97 -3.11 0.17
CA LYS A 67 -9.88 -4.20 1.16
C LYS A 67 -9.76 -3.65 2.58
N LEU A 68 -8.87 -2.68 2.81
CA LEU A 68 -8.70 -2.04 4.12
C LEU A 68 -9.97 -1.34 4.61
N ALA A 69 -10.73 -0.73 3.70
CA ALA A 69 -11.97 -0.06 4.03
C ALA A 69 -13.17 -0.99 4.23
N GLY A 70 -13.02 -2.32 4.12
CA GLY A 70 -14.13 -3.27 4.25
C GLY A 70 -15.07 -3.31 3.04
N HIS A 71 -14.66 -2.77 1.90
CA HIS A 71 -15.44 -2.73 0.65
C HIS A 71 -14.75 -3.51 -0.47
N PRO A 72 -14.46 -4.81 -0.29
CA PRO A 72 -13.84 -5.59 -1.35
C PRO A 72 -14.78 -5.58 -2.56
N ARG A 73 -14.36 -4.96 -3.66
CA ARG A 73 -14.97 -5.21 -4.95
C ARG A 73 -14.76 -6.69 -5.23
N THR A 74 -15.82 -7.44 -5.49
CA THR A 74 -15.74 -8.85 -5.86
C THR A 74 -14.75 -8.97 -7.00
N ALA A 75 -13.54 -9.44 -6.69
CA ALA A 75 -12.57 -9.78 -7.69
C ALA A 75 -13.17 -10.97 -8.47
N VAL A 76 -13.24 -10.84 -9.79
CA VAL A 76 -13.36 -12.00 -10.67
C VAL A 76 -12.26 -12.98 -10.24
N ALA A 77 -12.64 -14.26 -10.10
CA ALA A 77 -11.86 -15.35 -9.53
C ALA A 77 -10.34 -15.25 -9.75
N GLY A 78 -9.56 -15.37 -8.67
CA GLY A 78 -8.10 -15.49 -8.75
C GLY A 78 -7.34 -14.89 -7.57
N THR A 79 -7.64 -15.27 -6.34
CA THR A 79 -6.65 -15.20 -5.25
C THR A 79 -6.19 -16.61 -4.95
N ASP A 80 -5.56 -17.27 -5.94
CA ASP A 80 -4.66 -18.34 -5.57
C ASP A 80 -3.54 -17.73 -4.72
N PRO A 81 -3.19 -18.35 -3.57
CA PRO A 81 -2.02 -17.93 -2.81
C PRO A 81 -0.82 -17.90 -3.76
N GLN A 82 -0.04 -16.82 -3.72
CA GLN A 82 1.10 -16.67 -4.61
C GLN A 82 2.11 -17.77 -4.28
N GLN A 83 2.26 -18.73 -5.19
CA GLN A 83 3.19 -19.84 -5.02
C GLN A 83 4.58 -19.39 -5.48
N VAL A 84 5.60 -19.76 -4.71
CA VAL A 84 6.99 -19.56 -5.11
C VAL A 84 7.37 -20.71 -6.04
N PRO A 85 7.83 -20.44 -7.28
CA PRO A 85 8.27 -21.50 -8.18
C PRO A 85 9.43 -22.30 -7.58
N ASP A 86 9.47 -23.61 -7.81
CA ASP A 86 10.50 -24.50 -7.24
C ASP A 86 11.93 -24.05 -7.55
N GLY A 87 12.19 -23.54 -8.77
CA GLY A 87 13.50 -23.01 -9.13
C GLY A 87 13.96 -21.81 -8.28
N VAL A 88 13.01 -20.99 -7.83
CA VAL A 88 13.28 -19.86 -6.92
C VAL A 88 13.55 -20.37 -5.51
N LEU A 89 12.82 -21.38 -5.04
CA LEU A 89 13.12 -22.04 -3.76
C LEU A 89 14.50 -22.71 -3.78
N LEU A 90 14.87 -23.35 -4.89
CA LEU A 90 16.19 -23.95 -5.09
C LEU A 90 17.29 -22.88 -5.01
N LEU A 91 17.13 -21.76 -5.72
CA LEU A 91 18.05 -20.63 -5.66
C LEU A 91 18.16 -20.07 -4.22
N LEU A 92 17.02 -19.84 -3.56
CA LEU A 92 16.97 -19.33 -2.19
C LEU A 92 17.73 -20.26 -1.22
N SER A 93 17.60 -21.58 -1.40
CA SER A 93 18.31 -22.58 -0.59
C SER A 93 19.83 -22.63 -0.84
N GLY A 94 20.27 -22.17 -2.01
CA GLY A 94 21.68 -22.09 -2.39
C GLY A 94 22.41 -20.87 -1.80
N LEU A 95 21.66 -19.81 -1.47
CA LEU A 95 22.19 -18.60 -0.82
C LEU A 95 22.41 -18.85 0.68
N ARG A 96 23.48 -19.54 1.06
CA ARG A 96 23.75 -19.90 2.46
C ARG A 96 24.50 -18.84 3.26
N GLU A 97 25.31 -18.02 2.58
CA GLU A 97 26.20 -17.04 3.20
C GLU A 97 25.60 -15.62 3.26
N VAL A 98 24.39 -15.41 2.71
CA VAL A 98 23.73 -14.10 2.67
C VAL A 98 22.25 -14.24 3.05
N PRO A 99 21.70 -13.38 3.93
CA PRO A 99 20.27 -13.35 4.21
C PRO A 99 19.47 -13.03 2.94
N ALA A 100 18.43 -13.80 2.63
CA ALA A 100 17.62 -13.60 1.44
C ALA A 100 16.12 -13.89 1.68
N PHE A 101 15.27 -13.12 0.99
CA PHE A 101 13.81 -13.23 0.99
C PHE A 101 13.27 -13.35 -0.43
N VAL A 102 12.10 -13.97 -0.56
CA VAL A 102 11.26 -13.92 -1.75
C VAL A 102 10.02 -13.11 -1.43
N HIS A 103 9.82 -12.02 -2.16
CA HIS A 103 8.65 -11.17 -2.00
C HIS A 103 7.57 -11.46 -3.03
N GLY A 104 6.33 -11.40 -2.57
CA GLY A 104 5.16 -11.40 -3.43
C GLY A 104 4.94 -10.06 -4.13
N LYS A 105 3.91 -10.00 -4.98
CA LYS A 105 3.51 -8.75 -5.67
C LYS A 105 3.11 -7.63 -4.69
N TYR A 106 2.80 -7.95 -3.44
CA TYR A 106 2.45 -7.00 -2.40
C TYR A 106 3.54 -6.84 -1.33
N LEU A 107 4.77 -7.28 -1.64
CA LEU A 107 5.91 -7.26 -0.70
C LEU A 107 5.72 -8.11 0.56
N ASP A 108 4.76 -9.01 0.55
CA ASP A 108 4.63 -10.09 1.53
C ASP A 108 5.79 -11.07 1.40
N VAL A 109 6.33 -11.54 2.52
CA VAL A 109 7.43 -12.50 2.53
C VAL A 109 6.88 -13.91 2.26
N LEU A 110 7.06 -14.39 1.04
CA LEU A 110 6.62 -15.72 0.63
C LEU A 110 7.56 -16.82 1.11
N ALA A 111 8.87 -16.56 1.10
CA ALA A 111 9.90 -17.48 1.58
C ALA A 111 11.13 -16.72 2.09
N ALA A 112 11.87 -17.34 3.01
CA ALA A 112 13.11 -16.82 3.58
C ALA A 112 14.10 -17.96 3.73
N ASN A 113 15.40 -17.67 3.63
CA ASN A 113 16.43 -18.64 4.01
C ASN A 113 16.68 -18.61 5.53
N PRO A 114 17.31 -19.65 6.12
CA PRO A 114 17.52 -19.71 7.56
C PRO A 114 18.28 -18.51 8.15
N LEU A 115 19.21 -17.93 7.38
CA LEU A 115 19.98 -16.77 7.82
C LEU A 115 19.12 -15.49 7.88
N ALA A 116 18.18 -15.32 6.95
CA ALA A 116 17.20 -14.24 6.99
C ALA A 116 16.22 -14.38 8.15
N GLU A 117 15.76 -15.61 8.45
CA GLU A 117 14.90 -15.87 9.60
C GLU A 117 15.63 -15.60 10.94
N ALA A 118 16.92 -15.95 11.02
CA ALA A 118 17.74 -15.67 12.20
C ALA A 118 18.01 -14.17 12.41
N LEU A 119 18.19 -13.41 11.33
CA LEU A 119 18.52 -11.98 11.39
C LEU A 119 17.27 -11.10 11.60
N PHE A 120 16.12 -11.49 11.06
CA PHE A 120 14.88 -10.73 11.11
C PHE A 120 13.69 -11.61 11.57
N PRO A 121 13.61 -11.94 12.86
CA PRO A 121 12.51 -12.72 13.41
C PRO A 121 11.17 -11.97 13.25
N GLY A 122 10.09 -12.70 12.90
CA GLY A 122 8.72 -12.17 12.78
C GLY A 122 8.33 -11.55 11.43
N GLN A 123 9.22 -11.58 10.42
CA GLN A 123 8.94 -11.02 9.08
C GLN A 123 7.88 -11.78 8.25
N ARG A 124 7.48 -12.99 8.65
CA ARG A 124 6.46 -13.81 7.95
C ARG A 124 5.08 -13.77 8.61
N GLU A 125 4.93 -13.02 9.71
CA GLU A 125 3.68 -12.91 10.50
C GLU A 125 2.78 -11.76 10.04
#